data_AF-A0A837RC14-F1
#
_entry.id   AF-A0A837RC14-F1
#
_cell.length_a   1.000
_cell.length_b   1.000
_cell.length_c   1.000
_cell.angle_alpha   90.00
_cell.angle_beta   90.00
_cell.angle_gamma   90.00
#
_symmetry.space_group_name_H-M   'P 1'
#
loop_
_entity.id
_entity.type
_entity.pdbx_description
1 polymer ?
#
loop_
_entity_poly.entity_id
_entity_poly.type
_entity_poly.pdbx_seq_one_letter_code
_entity_poly.pdbx_strand_id
1 'polypeptide(L)'
;MNTTMNLSEIRQGFYGSLLGEWKEVATSVNKHNGKGNVWEGPRSDAKLTVTDTKISDGEMALVRGQFEDPRGDQEAYNTNAGRQEHGALGIDGDIDAAAVTYWFYPKGVALSGWGDNAPATIKTDTERIITRTSNNSYVKVFERQTTATDAGHLKSTMALNRIKTGDYSSLNGTWQNGQGNQIKVHNQQMKFSDFGLMHRATPGTITKLKMDVPSLNDSKGSPKLVDGLKYHQQLTQKTEQGVSMLGSYFSVSGSSGGLYDVVFMPAGENADLNNGDGSRDRIAAFATQNEPKNVSNNKIYYRVN
;
A
#
# COMPACT_ATOMS: atom_id res chain seq x y z
N MET A 1 4.93 1.33 -14.95
CA MET A 1 5.73 0.08 -15.04
C MET A 1 4.82 -1.05 -14.59
N ASN A 2 4.68 -2.13 -15.37
CA ASN A 2 3.80 -3.26 -15.03
C ASN A 2 4.20 -3.90 -13.69
N THR A 3 3.38 -3.75 -12.66
CA THR A 3 3.53 -4.47 -11.40
C THR A 3 3.37 -5.95 -11.67
N THR A 4 4.45 -6.71 -11.41
CA THR A 4 4.44 -8.17 -11.49
C THR A 4 4.09 -8.72 -10.10
N MET A 5 3.17 -9.68 -10.07
CA MET A 5 2.77 -10.49 -8.94
C MET A 5 4.01 -11.02 -8.21
N ASN A 6 4.12 -10.72 -6.92
CA ASN A 6 5.25 -11.14 -6.10
C ASN A 6 4.84 -12.31 -5.20
N LEU A 7 5.09 -13.53 -5.68
CA LEU A 7 4.74 -14.76 -4.95
C LEU A 7 5.41 -14.85 -3.57
N SER A 8 6.58 -14.25 -3.38
CA SER A 8 7.29 -14.28 -2.08
C SER A 8 6.61 -13.43 -1.01
N GLU A 9 6.03 -12.29 -1.40
CA GLU A 9 5.24 -11.41 -0.53
C GLU A 9 3.87 -12.04 -0.22
N ILE A 10 3.21 -12.59 -1.24
CA ILE A 10 1.90 -13.24 -1.11
C ILE A 10 1.98 -14.41 -0.13
N ARG A 11 3.04 -15.20 -0.21
CA ARG A 11 3.32 -16.30 0.73
C ARG A 11 3.41 -15.83 2.19
N GLN A 12 3.87 -14.61 2.42
CA GLN A 12 4.00 -14.00 3.74
C GLN A 12 2.71 -13.26 4.18
N GLY A 13 1.64 -13.32 3.38
CA GLY A 13 0.38 -12.65 3.66
C GLY A 13 0.35 -11.17 3.26
N PHE A 14 1.25 -10.74 2.38
CA PHE A 14 1.28 -9.39 1.81
C PHE A 14 0.83 -9.41 0.36
N TYR A 15 -0.29 -8.77 0.07
CA TYR A 15 -0.93 -8.78 -1.26
C TYR A 15 -0.82 -7.45 -2.00
N GLY A 16 0.05 -6.54 -1.55
CA GLY A 16 0.26 -5.25 -2.22
C GLY A 16 0.63 -5.39 -3.71
N SER A 17 1.32 -6.47 -4.09
CA SER A 17 1.60 -6.77 -5.51
C SER A 17 0.35 -7.13 -6.33
N LEU A 18 -0.76 -7.48 -5.68
CA LEU A 18 -2.03 -7.86 -6.28
C LEU A 18 -3.03 -6.70 -6.37
N LEU A 19 -2.74 -5.52 -5.80
CA LEU A 19 -3.64 -4.36 -5.87
C LEU A 19 -3.98 -4.00 -7.31
N GLY A 20 -5.22 -3.61 -7.56
CA GLY A 20 -5.76 -3.27 -8.86
C GLY A 20 -7.11 -3.93 -9.12
N GLU A 21 -7.66 -3.66 -10.29
CA GLU A 21 -8.94 -4.22 -10.71
C GLU A 21 -8.78 -5.64 -11.23
N TRP A 22 -9.64 -6.55 -10.77
CA TRP A 22 -9.68 -7.94 -11.18
C TRP A 22 -11.07 -8.28 -11.66
N LYS A 23 -11.16 -8.92 -12.83
CA LYS A 23 -12.43 -9.32 -13.43
C LYS A 23 -12.51 -10.83 -13.50
N GLU A 24 -13.65 -11.39 -13.09
CA GLU A 24 -13.92 -12.79 -13.36
C GLU A 24 -14.06 -13.02 -14.88
N VAL A 25 -13.34 -13.99 -15.41
CA VAL A 25 -13.33 -14.32 -16.84
C VAL A 25 -13.84 -15.73 -17.13
N ALA A 26 -13.88 -16.59 -16.13
CA ALA A 26 -14.38 -17.95 -16.24
C ALA A 26 -14.74 -18.50 -14.85
N THR A 27 -15.72 -19.40 -14.84
CA THR A 27 -16.06 -20.21 -13.67
C THR A 27 -16.11 -21.68 -14.09
N SER A 28 -15.73 -22.59 -13.22
CA SER A 28 -15.97 -24.01 -13.39
C SER A 28 -16.77 -24.54 -12.20
N VAL A 29 -17.73 -25.43 -12.47
CA VAL A 29 -18.59 -26.01 -11.45
C VAL A 29 -18.63 -27.53 -11.56
N ASN A 30 -18.51 -28.22 -10.43
CA ASN A 30 -18.88 -29.63 -10.36
C ASN A 30 -20.35 -29.76 -9.96
N LYS A 31 -21.20 -30.18 -10.90
CA LYS A 31 -22.64 -30.39 -10.68
C LYS A 31 -22.96 -31.75 -10.02
N HIS A 32 -21.94 -32.52 -9.63
CA HIS A 32 -22.05 -33.85 -9.01
C HIS A 32 -22.86 -34.85 -9.87
N ASN A 33 -22.83 -34.70 -11.18
CA ASN A 33 -23.56 -35.53 -12.15
C ASN A 33 -22.67 -36.57 -12.86
N GLY A 34 -21.52 -36.90 -12.27
CA GLY A 34 -20.54 -37.83 -12.83
C GLY A 34 -19.63 -37.26 -13.93
N LYS A 35 -19.85 -36.01 -14.38
CA LYS A 35 -19.01 -35.36 -15.41
C LYS A 35 -17.84 -34.55 -14.86
N GLY A 36 -17.73 -34.45 -13.53
CA GLY A 36 -16.72 -33.63 -12.87
C GLY A 36 -16.95 -32.13 -13.07
N ASN A 37 -15.85 -31.38 -13.04
CA ASN A 37 -15.84 -29.93 -13.25
C ASN A 37 -16.15 -29.57 -14.71
N VAL A 38 -17.14 -28.70 -14.92
CA VAL A 38 -17.51 -28.16 -16.22
C VAL A 38 -17.32 -26.64 -16.22
N TRP A 39 -16.61 -26.14 -17.22
CA TRP A 39 -16.39 -24.71 -17.41
C TRP A 39 -17.64 -24.00 -17.95
N GLU A 40 -17.91 -22.83 -17.40
CA GLU A 40 -19.02 -21.94 -17.70
C GLU A 40 -18.50 -20.50 -17.85
N GLY A 41 -19.36 -19.61 -18.38
CA GLY A 41 -19.04 -18.19 -18.48
C GLY A 41 -18.91 -17.52 -17.10
N PRO A 42 -18.32 -16.32 -17.02
CA PRO A 42 -18.17 -15.61 -15.77
C PRO A 42 -19.54 -15.23 -15.19
N ARG A 43 -19.64 -15.23 -13.86
CA ARG A 43 -20.81 -14.71 -13.15
C ARG A 43 -20.73 -13.19 -13.03
N SER A 44 -21.85 -12.53 -13.25
CA SER A 44 -21.93 -11.06 -13.34
C SER A 44 -21.74 -10.33 -12.00
N ASP A 45 -21.79 -11.05 -10.88
CA ASP A 45 -21.81 -10.52 -9.52
C ASP A 45 -20.53 -10.78 -8.71
N ALA A 46 -19.62 -11.63 -9.19
CA ALA A 46 -18.39 -11.95 -8.50
C ALA A 46 -17.38 -10.78 -8.55
N LYS A 47 -16.89 -10.37 -7.37
CA LYS A 47 -15.90 -9.31 -7.22
C LYS A 47 -14.72 -9.81 -6.41
N LEU A 48 -13.52 -9.66 -6.95
CA LEU A 48 -12.29 -9.88 -6.21
C LEU A 48 -11.79 -8.53 -5.68
N THR A 49 -11.72 -8.42 -4.36
CA THR A 49 -11.24 -7.24 -3.65
C THR A 49 -9.87 -7.53 -3.05
N VAL A 50 -8.95 -6.58 -3.18
CA VAL A 50 -7.57 -6.72 -2.71
C VAL A 50 -7.18 -5.49 -1.91
N THR A 51 -6.62 -5.71 -0.73
CA THR A 51 -5.87 -4.74 0.07
C THR A 51 -4.49 -5.30 0.36
N ASP A 52 -3.61 -4.52 0.99
CA ASP A 52 -2.25 -4.97 1.32
C ASP A 52 -2.19 -6.26 2.14
N THR A 53 -3.22 -6.53 2.93
CA THR A 53 -3.24 -7.67 3.86
C THR A 53 -4.47 -8.55 3.75
N LYS A 54 -5.40 -8.27 2.83
CA LYS A 54 -6.60 -9.08 2.59
C LYS A 54 -6.88 -9.23 1.10
N ILE A 55 -7.20 -10.44 0.68
CA ILE A 55 -7.85 -10.71 -0.61
C ILE A 55 -9.18 -11.41 -0.33
N SER A 56 -10.25 -11.05 -1.04
CA SER A 56 -11.58 -11.63 -0.85
C SER A 56 -12.34 -11.68 -2.17
N ASP A 57 -13.01 -12.80 -2.43
CA ASP A 57 -13.94 -12.97 -3.56
C ASP A 57 -15.42 -12.80 -3.16
N GLY A 58 -15.66 -12.31 -1.95
CA GLY A 58 -16.99 -12.13 -1.36
C GLY A 58 -17.55 -13.37 -0.64
N GLU A 59 -16.98 -14.55 -0.88
CA GLU A 59 -17.38 -15.82 -0.24
C GLU A 59 -16.31 -16.36 0.70
N MET A 60 -15.04 -16.05 0.44
CA MET A 60 -13.95 -16.36 1.34
C MET A 60 -12.86 -15.31 1.20
N ALA A 61 -12.12 -15.10 2.28
CA ALA A 61 -10.99 -14.20 2.28
C ALA A 61 -9.72 -14.88 2.76
N LEU A 62 -8.58 -14.34 2.32
CA LEU A 62 -7.27 -14.66 2.85
C LEU A 62 -6.68 -13.39 3.47
N VAL A 63 -6.57 -13.35 4.80
CA VAL A 63 -6.05 -12.24 5.59
C VAL A 63 -4.72 -12.60 6.23
N ARG A 64 -3.64 -11.92 5.83
CA ARG A 64 -2.27 -12.20 6.30
C ARG A 64 -1.90 -13.70 6.23
N GLY A 65 -2.31 -14.36 5.16
CA GLY A 65 -2.07 -15.78 4.92
C GLY A 65 -2.97 -16.74 5.71
N GLN A 66 -3.99 -16.25 6.43
CA GLN A 66 -5.01 -17.07 7.10
C GLN A 66 -6.35 -16.90 6.40
N PHE A 67 -7.14 -17.96 6.32
CA PHE A 67 -8.46 -17.87 5.71
C PHE A 67 -9.49 -17.27 6.69
N GLU A 68 -10.45 -16.53 6.18
CA GLU A 68 -11.60 -15.99 6.91
C GLU A 68 -12.89 -16.35 6.17
N ASP A 69 -13.94 -16.68 6.93
CA ASP A 69 -15.28 -16.90 6.39
C ASP A 69 -15.99 -15.55 6.06
N PRO A 70 -17.16 -15.57 5.41
CA PRO A 70 -17.94 -14.36 5.10
C PRO A 70 -18.36 -13.52 6.32
N ARG A 71 -18.45 -14.14 7.51
CA ARG A 71 -18.85 -13.48 8.77
C ARG A 71 -17.65 -12.79 9.45
N GLY A 72 -16.43 -13.07 8.99
CA GLY A 72 -15.20 -12.58 9.58
C GLY A 72 -14.78 -13.35 10.82
N ASP A 73 -15.37 -14.52 11.06
CA ASP A 73 -15.02 -15.40 12.16
C ASP A 73 -13.72 -16.14 11.80
N GLN A 74 -12.73 -16.07 12.69
CA GLN A 74 -11.44 -16.76 12.50
C GLN A 74 -11.56 -18.22 12.93
N GLU A 75 -11.77 -19.14 11.98
CA GLU A 75 -11.60 -20.58 12.25
C GLU A 75 -10.59 -21.29 11.34
N ALA A 76 -10.00 -20.62 10.35
CA ALA A 76 -9.25 -21.35 9.34
C ALA A 76 -7.75 -21.46 9.64
N TYR A 77 -7.32 -22.69 9.86
CA TYR A 77 -5.91 -23.07 9.95
C TYR A 77 -5.30 -23.12 8.54
N ASN A 78 -4.23 -22.37 8.32
CA ASN A 78 -3.40 -22.56 7.14
C ASN A 78 -2.64 -23.90 7.25
N THR A 79 -2.94 -24.87 6.40
CA THR A 79 -2.30 -26.20 6.44
C THR A 79 -0.92 -26.21 5.77
N ASN A 80 -0.59 -25.20 4.95
CA ASN A 80 0.69 -25.12 4.24
C ASN A 80 1.11 -23.67 3.98
N ALA A 81 2.37 -23.33 4.27
CA ALA A 81 2.98 -22.01 4.06
C ALA A 81 3.11 -21.58 2.57
N GLY A 82 2.18 -21.98 1.68
CA GLY A 82 2.17 -21.75 0.25
C GLY A 82 2.96 -22.82 -0.50
N ARG A 83 2.28 -23.57 -1.37
CA ARG A 83 2.88 -24.57 -2.26
C ARG A 83 3.14 -23.94 -3.62
N GLN A 84 4.39 -23.97 -4.10
CA GLN A 84 4.70 -23.47 -5.43
C GLN A 84 4.84 -24.62 -6.42
N GLU A 85 4.03 -24.61 -7.46
CA GLU A 85 3.99 -25.63 -8.52
C GLU A 85 3.84 -24.99 -9.88
N HIS A 86 4.61 -25.48 -10.85
CA HIS A 86 4.54 -25.03 -12.24
C HIS A 86 4.62 -23.50 -12.43
N GLY A 87 5.29 -22.78 -11.51
CA GLY A 87 5.42 -21.32 -11.54
C GLY A 87 4.28 -20.53 -10.88
N ALA A 88 3.28 -21.21 -10.31
CA ALA A 88 2.18 -20.63 -9.56
C ALA A 88 2.29 -20.94 -8.06
N LEU A 89 1.65 -20.12 -7.21
CA LEU A 89 1.57 -20.33 -5.77
C LEU A 89 0.14 -20.73 -5.38
N GLY A 90 -0.03 -21.90 -4.78
CA GLY A 90 -1.27 -22.33 -4.12
C GLY A 90 -1.19 -22.11 -2.61
N ILE A 91 -2.25 -21.58 -2.03
CA ILE A 91 -2.48 -21.49 -0.58
C ILE A 91 -3.76 -22.25 -0.30
N ASP A 92 -3.63 -23.37 0.41
CA ASP A 92 -4.71 -24.28 0.78
C ASP A 92 -5.07 -24.07 2.26
N GLY A 93 -6.32 -24.30 2.61
CA GLY A 93 -6.82 -24.25 3.98
C GLY A 93 -8.21 -24.84 4.08
N ASP A 94 -8.79 -24.73 5.27
CA ASP A 94 -10.13 -25.23 5.56
C ASP A 94 -10.93 -24.13 6.29
N ILE A 95 -12.14 -23.82 5.82
CA ILE A 95 -13.13 -23.01 6.54
C ILE A 95 -14.26 -23.96 6.93
N ASP A 96 -14.46 -24.19 8.23
CA ASP A 96 -15.34 -25.25 8.76
C ASP A 96 -15.00 -26.62 8.15
N ALA A 97 -15.98 -27.25 7.48
CA ALA A 97 -15.80 -28.52 6.76
C ALA A 97 -15.46 -28.33 5.27
N ALA A 98 -15.22 -27.10 4.83
CA ALA A 98 -14.97 -26.76 3.43
C ALA A 98 -13.48 -26.56 3.17
N ALA A 99 -12.93 -27.34 2.23
CA ALA A 99 -11.58 -27.13 1.73
C ALA A 99 -11.58 -25.92 0.79
N VAL A 100 -10.70 -24.97 1.07
CA VAL A 100 -10.56 -23.70 0.34
C VAL A 100 -9.16 -23.51 -0.21
N THR A 101 -9.08 -22.87 -1.37
CA THR A 101 -7.80 -22.62 -2.02
C THR A 101 -7.78 -21.28 -2.76
N TYR A 102 -6.67 -20.56 -2.64
CA TYR A 102 -6.25 -19.51 -3.58
C TYR A 102 -5.05 -19.97 -4.39
N TRP A 103 -5.09 -19.79 -5.71
CA TRP A 103 -3.91 -19.91 -6.57
C TRP A 103 -3.58 -18.58 -7.24
N PHE A 104 -2.29 -18.27 -7.26
CA PHE A 104 -1.73 -17.06 -7.82
C PHE A 104 -0.83 -17.41 -9.00
N TYR A 105 -1.25 -17.00 -10.20
CA TYR A 105 -0.56 -17.27 -11.46
C TYR A 105 0.05 -15.98 -12.02
N PRO A 106 1.37 -15.83 -12.00
CA PRO A 106 2.05 -14.73 -12.68
C PRO A 106 1.76 -14.73 -14.20
N LYS A 107 1.95 -13.58 -14.82
CA LYS A 107 1.87 -13.43 -16.28
C LYS A 107 2.80 -14.43 -16.98
N GLY A 108 2.28 -15.11 -18.00
CA GLY A 108 3.01 -16.11 -18.79
C GLY A 108 2.97 -17.52 -18.21
N VAL A 109 2.48 -17.72 -16.98
CA VAL A 109 2.41 -19.05 -16.36
C VAL A 109 1.15 -19.78 -16.84
N ALA A 110 1.28 -20.95 -17.47
CA ALA A 110 0.13 -21.72 -17.92
C ALA A 110 -0.74 -22.18 -16.74
N LEU A 111 -2.05 -22.25 -16.93
CA LEU A 111 -2.91 -22.94 -15.97
C LEU A 111 -2.64 -24.45 -16.05
N SER A 112 -2.51 -25.09 -14.88
CA SER A 112 -2.31 -26.53 -14.76
C SER A 112 -3.15 -27.06 -13.60
N GLY A 113 -3.66 -28.29 -13.70
CA GLY A 113 -4.39 -28.94 -12.62
C GLY A 113 -5.89 -28.59 -12.52
N TRP A 114 -6.46 -27.91 -13.53
CA TRP A 114 -7.87 -27.47 -13.55
C TRP A 114 -8.70 -28.12 -14.67
N GLY A 115 -8.26 -29.27 -15.19
CA GLY A 115 -8.92 -30.04 -16.25
C GLY A 115 -8.47 -29.66 -17.68
N ASP A 116 -8.68 -30.57 -18.63
CA ASP A 116 -8.08 -30.52 -19.98
C ASP A 116 -8.74 -29.52 -20.95
N ASN A 117 -9.77 -28.79 -20.52
CA ASN A 117 -10.59 -27.92 -21.38
C ASN A 117 -10.82 -26.53 -20.78
N ALA A 118 -9.80 -25.92 -20.16
CA ALA A 118 -9.89 -24.54 -19.71
C ALA A 118 -10.28 -23.60 -20.87
N PRO A 119 -11.24 -22.68 -20.70
CA PRO A 119 -11.69 -21.79 -21.77
C PRO A 119 -10.55 -20.98 -22.38
N ALA A 120 -10.52 -20.88 -23.70
CA ALA A 120 -9.57 -20.01 -24.42
C ALA A 120 -9.74 -18.52 -24.08
N THR A 121 -10.83 -18.15 -23.41
CA THR A 121 -11.04 -16.80 -22.87
C THR A 121 -10.12 -16.49 -21.70
N ILE A 122 -9.53 -17.50 -21.05
CA ILE A 122 -8.52 -17.31 -20.01
C ILE A 122 -7.17 -17.04 -20.66
N LYS A 123 -6.71 -15.80 -20.53
CA LYS A 123 -5.50 -15.28 -21.14
C LYS A 123 -4.27 -15.61 -20.31
N THR A 124 -3.24 -16.14 -20.97
CA THR A 124 -1.97 -16.47 -20.28
C THR A 124 -1.04 -15.26 -20.19
N ASP A 125 -1.26 -14.23 -21.00
CA ASP A 125 -0.48 -12.98 -21.00
C ASP A 125 -0.98 -11.96 -19.97
N THR A 126 -1.90 -12.36 -19.09
CA THR A 126 -2.34 -11.62 -17.91
C THR A 126 -2.07 -12.43 -16.64
N GLU A 127 -1.99 -11.72 -15.51
CA GLU A 127 -1.97 -12.36 -14.21
C GLU A 127 -3.34 -12.91 -13.88
N ARG A 128 -3.37 -14.07 -13.24
CA ARG A 128 -4.61 -14.75 -12.86
C ARG A 128 -4.61 -15.11 -11.39
N ILE A 129 -5.78 -15.02 -10.77
CA ILE A 129 -6.06 -15.54 -9.44
C ILE A 129 -7.20 -16.54 -9.57
N ILE A 130 -7.01 -17.73 -9.00
CA ILE A 130 -8.06 -18.75 -8.96
C ILE A 130 -8.49 -18.96 -7.53
N THR A 131 -9.80 -18.95 -7.31
CA THR A 131 -10.39 -19.25 -6.01
C THR A 131 -11.21 -20.54 -6.13
N ARG A 132 -11.11 -21.42 -5.13
CA ARG A 132 -11.89 -22.67 -5.05
C ARG A 132 -12.39 -22.86 -3.64
N THR A 133 -13.64 -23.29 -3.51
CA THR A 133 -14.15 -23.85 -2.26
C THR A 133 -14.95 -25.13 -2.52
N SER A 134 -14.79 -26.14 -1.67
CA SER A 134 -15.51 -27.41 -1.83
C SER A 134 -17.01 -27.30 -1.51
N ASN A 135 -17.44 -26.32 -0.70
CA ASN A 135 -18.83 -26.21 -0.26
C ASN A 135 -19.80 -25.86 -1.39
N ASN A 136 -19.40 -24.98 -2.31
CA ASN A 136 -20.22 -24.54 -3.43
C ASN A 136 -19.77 -25.17 -4.76
N SER A 137 -18.68 -25.93 -4.73
CA SER A 137 -18.12 -26.65 -5.89
C SER A 137 -17.73 -25.74 -7.06
N TYR A 138 -17.49 -24.45 -6.81
CA TYR A 138 -17.04 -23.50 -7.82
C TYR A 138 -15.53 -23.31 -7.78
N VAL A 139 -14.99 -23.10 -8.97
CA VAL A 139 -13.66 -22.57 -9.26
C VAL A 139 -13.88 -21.27 -10.02
N LYS A 140 -13.39 -20.16 -9.51
CA LYS A 140 -13.51 -18.85 -10.17
C LYS A 140 -12.13 -18.42 -10.65
N VAL A 141 -12.06 -17.86 -11.86
CA VAL A 141 -10.82 -17.37 -12.47
C VAL A 141 -10.94 -15.88 -12.69
N PHE A 142 -10.06 -15.13 -12.03
CA PHE A 142 -9.97 -13.69 -12.14
C PHE A 142 -8.72 -13.31 -12.94
N GLU A 143 -8.87 -12.36 -13.86
CA GLU A 143 -7.77 -11.75 -14.58
C GLU A 143 -7.58 -10.30 -14.16
N ARG A 144 -6.31 -9.91 -13.97
CA ARG A 144 -5.97 -8.51 -13.75
C ARG A 144 -6.40 -7.71 -14.97
N GLN A 145 -7.17 -6.66 -14.73
CA GLN A 145 -7.53 -5.72 -15.77
C GLN A 145 -6.34 -4.79 -15.99
N THR A 146 -5.79 -4.79 -17.21
CA THR A 146 -4.93 -3.72 -17.68
C THR A 146 -5.83 -2.68 -18.32
N THR A 147 -6.27 -1.69 -17.56
CA THR A 147 -6.91 -0.51 -18.15
C THR A 147 -5.83 0.42 -18.71
N ALA A 148 -6.15 1.21 -19.73
CA ALA A 148 -5.23 2.23 -20.28
C ALA A 148 -4.78 3.28 -19.23
N THR A 149 -5.35 3.23 -18.03
CA THR A 149 -5.03 3.99 -16.83
C THR A 149 -3.91 3.37 -15.96
N ASP A 150 -3.47 2.13 -16.21
CA ASP A 150 -2.45 1.43 -15.41
C ASP A 150 -0.99 1.76 -15.79
N ALA A 151 -0.76 2.75 -16.63
CA ALA A 151 0.61 3.19 -16.96
C ALA A 151 1.31 3.92 -15.78
N GLY A 152 0.56 4.36 -14.76
CA GLY A 152 1.06 5.27 -13.74
C GLY A 152 1.46 4.67 -12.40
N HIS A 153 0.71 3.71 -11.84
CA HIS A 153 0.88 3.33 -10.42
C HIS A 153 2.20 2.58 -10.18
N LEU A 154 3.24 3.30 -9.77
CA LEU A 154 4.42 2.71 -9.15
C LEU A 154 3.97 2.11 -7.82
N LYS A 155 4.24 0.83 -7.59
CA LYS A 155 4.03 0.17 -6.29
C LYS A 155 4.67 1.00 -5.18
N SER A 156 3.90 1.30 -4.13
CA SER A 156 4.44 2.00 -2.97
C SER A 156 5.55 1.20 -2.31
N THR A 157 6.65 1.88 -2.00
CA THR A 157 7.74 1.33 -1.17
C THR A 157 7.65 1.80 0.28
N MET A 158 6.67 2.65 0.62
CA MET A 158 6.57 3.25 1.96
C MET A 158 6.14 2.23 3.02
N ALA A 159 7.01 1.93 3.97
CA ALA A 159 6.67 1.10 5.13
C ALA A 159 6.12 1.96 6.28
N LEU A 160 4.85 2.36 6.22
CA LEU A 160 4.24 3.30 7.18
C LEU A 160 4.42 2.88 8.65
N ASN A 161 4.28 1.58 8.96
CA ASN A 161 4.46 1.07 10.32
C ASN A 161 5.88 1.31 10.90
N ARG A 162 6.90 1.36 10.04
CA ARG A 162 8.29 1.65 10.43
C ARG A 162 8.56 3.16 10.52
N ILE A 163 7.96 3.93 9.61
CA ILE A 163 8.07 5.39 9.60
C ILE A 163 7.53 5.99 10.90
N LYS A 164 6.41 5.45 11.42
CA LYS A 164 5.80 5.84 12.70
C LYS A 164 6.75 5.71 13.91
N THR A 165 7.73 4.81 13.85
CA THR A 165 8.72 4.58 14.90
C THR A 165 10.07 5.27 14.62
N GLY A 166 10.16 6.09 13.56
CA GLY A 166 11.39 6.78 13.19
C GLY A 166 12.36 5.98 12.32
N ASP A 167 11.90 4.88 11.71
CA ASP A 167 12.66 4.12 10.72
C ASP A 167 12.17 4.45 9.30
N TYR A 168 13.00 5.22 8.58
CA TYR A 168 12.74 5.73 7.23
C TYR A 168 13.51 4.97 6.15
N SER A 169 14.06 3.79 6.44
CA SER A 169 14.87 3.04 5.47
C SER A 169 14.12 2.70 4.18
N SER A 170 12.80 2.49 4.27
CA SER A 170 11.91 2.31 3.11
C SER A 170 11.82 3.55 2.20
N LEU A 171 12.19 4.72 2.73
CA LEU A 171 12.21 6.01 2.04
C LEU A 171 13.60 6.41 1.53
N ASN A 172 14.64 5.61 1.75
CA ASN A 172 16.02 5.93 1.37
C ASN A 172 16.14 6.51 -0.04
N GLY A 173 16.95 7.55 -0.19
CA GLY A 173 17.17 8.26 -1.46
C GLY A 173 16.95 9.77 -1.34
N THR A 174 16.91 10.43 -2.50
CA THR A 174 16.62 11.87 -2.58
C THR A 174 15.19 12.06 -3.07
N TRP A 175 14.46 12.95 -2.41
CA TRP A 175 13.13 13.38 -2.78
C TRP A 175 13.17 14.85 -3.13
N GLN A 176 12.47 15.28 -4.16
CA GLN A 176 12.45 16.67 -4.60
C GLN A 176 11.04 17.10 -4.97
N ASN A 177 10.68 18.34 -4.63
CA ASN A 177 9.42 18.93 -5.03
C ASN A 177 9.56 19.84 -6.26
N GLY A 178 8.44 20.35 -6.78
CA GLY A 178 8.42 21.24 -7.94
C GLY A 178 9.07 22.62 -7.73
N GLN A 179 9.43 22.96 -6.49
CA GLN A 179 10.18 24.19 -6.15
C GLN A 179 11.70 23.97 -6.10
N GLY A 180 12.17 22.72 -6.25
CA GLY A 180 13.59 22.37 -6.15
C GLY A 180 14.07 22.09 -4.72
N ASN A 181 13.19 22.16 -3.72
CA ASN A 181 13.53 21.74 -2.36
C ASN A 181 13.69 20.22 -2.30
N GLN A 182 14.60 19.75 -1.45
CA GLN A 182 14.97 18.35 -1.34
C GLN A 182 14.82 17.80 0.08
N ILE A 183 14.45 16.52 0.16
CA ILE A 183 14.56 15.68 1.37
C ILE A 183 15.52 14.54 1.03
N LYS A 184 16.64 14.46 1.73
CA LYS A 184 17.57 13.33 1.62
C LYS A 184 17.33 12.38 2.78
N VAL A 185 16.99 11.14 2.48
CA VAL A 185 16.64 10.14 3.47
C VAL A 185 17.70 9.04 3.52
N HIS A 186 18.16 8.75 4.74
CA HIS A 186 19.07 7.66 5.02
C HIS A 186 18.74 7.01 6.37
N ASN A 187 18.18 5.81 6.33
CA ASN A 187 17.80 4.99 7.46
C ASN A 187 16.88 5.72 8.44
N GLN A 188 17.40 6.23 9.55
CA GLN A 188 16.61 6.89 10.59
C GLN A 188 16.68 8.42 10.48
N GLN A 189 17.27 8.95 9.41
CA GLN A 189 17.45 10.39 9.22
C GLN A 189 16.80 10.89 7.93
N MET A 190 16.09 12.01 8.02
CA MET A 190 15.62 12.81 6.90
C MET A 190 16.24 14.20 6.99
N LYS A 191 16.94 14.65 5.96
CA LYS A 191 17.56 15.98 5.88
C LYS A 191 16.82 16.83 4.86
N PHE A 192 16.25 17.94 5.32
CA PHE A 192 15.45 18.85 4.49
C PHE A 192 16.32 20.04 4.08
N SER A 193 16.24 20.44 2.81
CA SER A 193 16.81 21.71 2.36
C SER A 193 16.04 22.90 2.90
N ASP A 194 14.75 22.72 3.22
CA ASP A 194 13.90 23.73 3.81
C ASP A 194 12.72 23.08 4.56
N PHE A 195 12.51 23.47 5.82
CA PHE A 195 11.32 23.10 6.60
C PHE A 195 10.12 24.01 6.29
N GLY A 196 10.33 25.15 5.64
CA GLY A 196 9.25 26.10 5.34
C GLY A 196 8.63 26.74 6.59
N LEU A 197 9.41 26.85 7.68
CA LEU A 197 8.97 27.50 8.92
C LEU A 197 9.04 29.02 8.84
N MET A 198 9.87 29.57 7.94
CA MET A 198 10.11 30.99 7.80
C MET A 198 10.03 31.42 6.33
N HIS A 199 10.02 32.74 6.08
CA HIS A 199 10.08 33.28 4.71
C HIS A 199 11.40 32.99 3.99
N ARG A 200 12.46 32.68 4.74
CA ARG A 200 13.76 32.24 4.23
C ARG A 200 13.89 30.73 4.40
N ALA A 201 14.70 30.10 3.54
CA ALA A 201 14.98 28.67 3.65
C ALA A 201 15.52 28.33 5.05
N THR A 202 14.94 27.30 5.66
CA THR A 202 15.25 26.81 7.00
C THR A 202 15.63 25.33 6.93
N PRO A 203 16.87 25.00 6.51
CA PRO A 203 17.33 23.62 6.46
C PRO A 203 17.36 23.00 7.85
N GLY A 204 17.15 21.70 7.93
CA GLY A 204 17.20 20.97 9.20
C GLY A 204 17.20 19.46 8.99
N THR A 205 17.05 18.72 10.09
CA THR A 205 16.96 17.26 10.06
C THR A 205 15.85 16.74 10.97
N ILE A 206 15.35 15.56 10.64
CA ILE A 206 14.56 14.71 11.52
C ILE A 206 15.39 13.43 11.71
N THR A 207 15.78 13.13 12.95
CA THR A 207 16.46 11.88 13.31
C THR A 207 15.56 11.09 14.26
N LYS A 208 15.12 9.91 13.82
CA LYS A 208 13.94 9.24 14.41
C LYS A 208 12.81 10.27 14.53
N LEU A 209 12.17 10.39 15.70
CA LEU A 209 11.08 11.34 15.92
C LEU A 209 11.55 12.71 16.44
N LYS A 210 12.83 13.06 16.30
CA LYS A 210 13.39 14.33 16.78
C LYS A 210 13.76 15.26 15.62
N MET A 211 13.12 16.41 15.59
CA MET A 211 13.39 17.53 14.68
C MET A 211 14.52 18.42 15.23
N ASP A 212 15.37 18.89 14.32
CA ASP A 212 16.48 19.80 14.58
C ASP A 212 16.60 20.84 13.45
N VAL A 213 16.47 22.12 13.78
CA VAL A 213 16.62 23.24 12.85
C VAL A 213 17.70 24.18 13.37
N PRO A 214 18.97 24.02 12.95
CA PRO A 214 20.11 24.69 13.58
C PRO A 214 20.01 26.22 13.63
N SER A 215 19.44 26.85 12.59
CA SER A 215 19.26 28.31 12.54
C SER A 215 18.26 28.84 13.58
N LEU A 216 17.42 27.96 14.13
CA LEU A 216 16.39 28.26 15.14
C LEU A 216 16.77 27.71 16.53
N ASN A 217 18.01 27.24 16.71
CA ASN A 217 18.50 26.77 18.00
C ASN A 217 19.39 27.81 18.69
N ASP A 218 19.47 27.69 20.02
CA ASP A 218 20.51 28.31 20.82
C ASP A 218 21.85 27.57 20.68
N SER A 219 22.89 28.07 21.35
CA SER A 219 24.22 27.47 21.35
C SER A 219 24.29 26.09 22.00
N LYS A 220 23.22 25.65 22.68
CA LYS A 220 23.10 24.33 23.32
C LYS A 220 22.25 23.35 22.49
N GLY A 221 21.81 23.75 21.29
CA GLY A 221 20.98 22.92 20.41
C GLY A 221 19.50 22.84 20.81
N SER A 222 19.04 23.73 21.71
CA SER A 222 17.63 23.82 22.10
C SER A 222 16.90 24.87 21.27
N PRO A 223 15.61 24.69 20.92
CA PRO A 223 14.87 25.67 20.14
C PRO A 223 14.81 27.00 20.88
N LYS A 224 15.12 28.09 20.18
CA LYS A 224 14.98 29.46 20.68
C LYS A 224 13.91 30.21 19.88
N LEU A 225 13.46 31.33 20.44
CA LEU A 225 12.57 32.24 19.72
C LEU A 225 13.41 33.02 18.70
N VAL A 226 13.07 32.91 17.42
CA VAL A 226 13.68 33.67 16.32
C VAL A 226 12.58 34.28 15.48
N ASP A 227 12.60 35.61 15.29
CA ASP A 227 11.54 36.36 14.59
C ASP A 227 10.14 35.99 15.09
N GLY A 228 10.03 35.75 16.40
CA GLY A 228 8.80 35.36 17.07
C GLY A 228 8.38 33.90 16.92
N LEU A 229 9.15 33.05 16.21
CA LEU A 229 8.84 31.63 16.03
C LEU A 229 9.72 30.74 16.93
N LYS A 230 9.10 29.74 17.58
CA LYS A 230 9.80 28.67 18.32
C LYS A 230 9.18 27.31 17.98
N TYR A 231 9.97 26.40 17.43
CA TYR A 231 9.52 25.04 17.07
C TYR A 231 9.67 24.05 18.23
N HIS A 232 8.93 22.95 18.18
CA HIS A 232 9.06 21.84 19.13
C HIS A 232 9.82 20.68 18.49
N GLN A 233 10.81 20.15 19.21
CA GLN A 233 11.72 19.12 18.65
C GLN A 233 11.07 17.74 18.56
N GLN A 234 10.13 17.42 19.45
CA GLN A 234 9.52 16.09 19.46
C GLN A 234 8.38 16.03 18.44
N LEU A 235 8.51 15.11 17.50
CA LEU A 235 7.43 14.74 16.58
C LEU A 235 6.55 13.69 17.26
N THR A 236 5.25 13.80 17.07
CA THR A 236 4.26 12.80 17.45
C THR A 236 3.66 12.16 16.22
N GLN A 237 3.35 10.88 16.34
CA GLN A 237 2.65 10.16 15.29
C GLN A 237 1.17 10.51 15.35
N LYS A 238 0.59 10.83 14.19
CA LYS A 238 -0.85 10.99 14.03
C LYS A 238 -1.33 10.13 12.86
N THR A 239 -2.50 9.53 13.01
CA THR A 239 -3.21 8.89 11.90
C THR A 239 -4.52 9.63 11.75
N GLU A 240 -4.78 10.18 10.57
CA GLU A 240 -6.02 10.91 10.29
C GLU A 240 -6.50 10.50 8.91
N GLN A 241 -7.77 10.06 8.81
CA GLN A 241 -8.38 9.63 7.54
C GLN A 241 -7.55 8.61 6.75
N GLY A 242 -6.87 7.68 7.45
CA GLY A 242 -6.00 6.67 6.83
C GLY A 242 -4.57 7.14 6.53
N VAL A 243 -4.26 8.41 6.73
CA VAL A 243 -2.96 9.02 6.42
C VAL A 243 -2.02 8.94 7.63
N SER A 244 -0.79 8.47 7.42
CA SER A 244 0.24 8.46 8.47
C SER A 244 1.04 9.76 8.45
N MET A 245 1.05 10.48 9.56
CA MET A 245 1.73 11.76 9.72
C MET A 245 2.71 11.75 10.90
N LEU A 246 3.80 12.51 10.74
CA LEU A 246 4.63 12.96 11.84
C LEU A 246 4.38 14.46 12.02
N GLY A 247 3.76 14.83 13.14
CA GLY A 247 3.36 16.20 13.42
C GLY A 247 4.09 16.77 14.63
N SER A 248 4.26 18.08 14.65
CA SER A 248 4.62 18.87 15.83
C SER A 248 3.99 20.25 15.73
N TYR A 249 4.21 21.10 16.72
CA TYR A 249 3.67 22.46 16.73
C TYR A 249 4.80 23.49 16.85
N PHE A 250 4.53 24.72 16.44
CA PHE A 250 5.43 25.85 16.64
C PHE A 250 4.65 27.00 17.25
N SER A 251 5.26 27.71 18.20
CA SER A 251 4.68 28.89 18.83
C SER A 251 5.07 30.15 18.05
N VAL A 252 4.12 31.08 17.90
CA VAL A 252 4.36 32.44 17.41
C VAL A 252 4.07 33.42 18.54
N SER A 253 5.01 34.31 18.87
CA SER A 253 5.00 35.29 19.97
C SER A 253 3.60 35.63 20.54
N GLY A 254 3.17 34.89 21.57
CA GLY A 254 1.99 35.22 22.38
C GLY A 254 0.62 34.80 21.84
N SER A 255 0.53 34.02 20.75
CA SER A 255 -0.75 33.51 20.21
C SER A 255 -0.73 31.99 20.02
N SER A 256 -1.90 31.39 19.78
CA SER A 256 -2.02 29.97 19.40
C SER A 256 -1.14 29.68 18.19
N GLY A 257 -0.19 28.77 18.38
CA GLY A 257 0.81 28.38 17.39
C GLY A 257 0.24 27.60 16.20
N GLY A 258 1.07 27.36 15.19
CA GLY A 258 0.73 26.51 14.03
C GLY A 258 1.26 25.08 14.16
N LEU A 259 0.92 24.26 13.17
CA LEU A 259 1.36 22.87 13.01
C LEU A 259 2.50 22.79 12.01
N TYR A 260 3.45 21.90 12.29
CA TYR A 260 4.40 21.41 11.32
C TYR A 260 4.14 19.92 11.10
N ASP A 261 3.81 19.54 9.87
CA ASP A 261 3.48 18.17 9.52
C ASP A 261 4.37 17.66 8.41
N VAL A 262 4.84 16.41 8.57
CA VAL A 262 5.39 15.59 7.50
C VAL A 262 4.40 14.46 7.22
N VAL A 263 3.83 14.49 6.03
CA VAL A 263 2.79 13.59 5.58
C VAL A 263 3.38 12.58 4.61
N PHE A 264 3.17 11.30 4.88
CA PHE A 264 3.64 10.19 4.06
C PHE A 264 2.45 9.61 3.31
N MET A 265 2.51 9.65 1.98
CA MET A 265 1.41 9.26 1.10
C MET A 265 1.92 8.17 0.14
N PRO A 266 1.61 6.90 0.44
CA PRO A 266 1.87 5.79 -0.45
C PRO A 266 1.27 6.01 -1.85
N ALA A 267 1.89 5.44 -2.87
CA ALA A 267 1.25 5.30 -4.17
C ALA A 267 -0.03 4.45 -4.09
N GLY A 268 -1.08 4.82 -4.84
CA GLY A 268 -2.35 4.10 -4.87
C GLY A 268 -3.29 4.42 -3.69
N GLU A 269 -2.77 4.99 -2.61
CA GLU A 269 -3.58 5.54 -1.51
C GLU A 269 -3.73 7.05 -1.71
N ASN A 270 -4.96 7.56 -1.71
CA ASN A 270 -5.18 9.00 -1.69
C ASN A 270 -5.49 9.44 -0.26
N ALA A 271 -4.55 10.19 0.32
CA ALA A 271 -4.87 11.10 1.40
C ALA A 271 -5.83 12.18 0.86
N ASP A 272 -6.71 12.72 1.71
CA ASP A 272 -7.59 13.87 1.43
C ASP A 272 -6.84 15.16 1.02
N LEU A 273 -5.50 15.11 0.94
CA LEU A 273 -4.66 16.09 0.29
C LEU A 273 -4.76 15.90 -1.23
N ASN A 274 -5.83 16.44 -1.83
CA ASN A 274 -6.28 16.23 -3.22
C ASN A 274 -5.34 16.69 -4.36
N ASN A 275 -4.03 16.79 -4.13
CA ASN A 275 -3.07 17.33 -5.08
C ASN A 275 -1.81 16.46 -5.16
N GLY A 276 -1.42 16.12 -6.38
CA GLY A 276 -0.23 15.33 -6.66
C GLY A 276 -0.54 14.07 -7.45
N ASP A 277 0.51 13.43 -7.95
CA ASP A 277 0.43 12.19 -8.71
C ASP A 277 0.20 11.01 -7.75
N GLY A 278 -1.08 10.64 -7.60
CA GLY A 278 -1.55 9.49 -6.80
C GLY A 278 -0.94 8.15 -7.17
N SER A 279 -0.29 8.10 -8.33
CA SER A 279 0.36 6.91 -8.84
C SER A 279 1.78 6.70 -8.29
N ARG A 280 2.28 7.63 -7.47
CA ARG A 280 3.62 7.60 -6.91
C ARG A 280 3.60 7.80 -5.39
N ASP A 281 4.63 7.28 -4.74
CA ASP A 281 4.94 7.65 -3.37
C ASP A 281 5.20 9.15 -3.32
N ARG A 282 4.60 9.81 -2.33
CA ARG A 282 4.64 11.27 -2.14
C ARG A 282 4.96 11.59 -0.69
N ILE A 283 5.76 12.63 -0.49
CA ILE A 283 5.96 13.25 0.83
C ILE A 283 5.49 14.70 0.73
N ALA A 284 4.78 15.18 1.74
CA ALA A 284 4.53 16.61 1.92
C ALA A 284 5.08 17.06 3.27
N ALA A 285 5.76 18.20 3.30
CA ALA A 285 6.31 18.77 4.52
C ALA A 285 6.05 20.27 4.53
N PHE A 286 5.35 20.76 5.55
CA PHE A 286 4.94 22.17 5.61
C PHE A 286 4.59 22.61 7.02
N ALA A 287 4.72 23.92 7.24
CA ALA A 287 4.19 24.63 8.38
C ALA A 287 2.86 25.30 7.99
N THR A 288 1.84 25.20 8.84
CA THR A 288 0.50 25.75 8.59
C THR A 288 -0.14 26.18 9.91
N GLN A 289 -1.08 27.14 9.88
CA GLN A 289 -1.87 27.50 11.05
C GLN A 289 -3.07 26.59 11.28
N ASN A 290 -3.52 25.89 10.24
CA ASN A 290 -4.68 25.00 10.25
C ASN A 290 -4.31 23.63 9.69
N GLU A 291 -5.15 22.63 9.95
CA GLU A 291 -5.01 21.31 9.33
C GLU A 291 -4.89 21.40 7.79
N PRO A 292 -3.98 20.64 7.19
CA PRO A 292 -3.79 20.65 5.76
C PRO A 292 -4.95 19.96 5.05
N LYS A 293 -5.69 20.72 4.23
CA LYS A 293 -6.78 20.16 3.40
C LYS A 293 -6.50 20.18 1.90
N ASN A 294 -5.48 20.93 1.45
CA ASN A 294 -5.08 21.05 0.05
C ASN A 294 -3.63 21.57 -0.07
N VAL A 295 -2.66 20.69 -0.30
CA VAL A 295 -1.25 21.07 -0.50
C VAL A 295 -0.98 21.29 -1.98
N SER A 296 -0.41 22.42 -2.39
CA SER A 296 -0.10 22.66 -3.81
C SER A 296 0.85 21.58 -4.38
N ASN A 297 0.62 21.12 -5.62
CA ASN A 297 1.43 20.07 -6.26
C ASN A 297 2.93 20.40 -6.30
N ASN A 298 3.30 21.70 -6.44
CA ASN A 298 4.71 22.11 -6.43
C ASN A 298 5.41 21.93 -5.07
N LYS A 299 4.65 21.71 -3.98
CA LYS A 299 5.18 21.41 -2.64
C LYS A 299 5.26 19.91 -2.34
N ILE A 300 4.73 19.06 -3.22
CA ILE A 300 4.78 17.60 -3.07
C ILE A 300 6.13 17.09 -3.54
N TYR A 301 6.79 16.31 -2.69
CA TYR A 301 8.08 15.69 -2.96
C TYR A 301 7.88 14.31 -3.58
N TYR A 302 8.62 14.04 -4.64
CA TYR A 302 8.72 12.73 -5.28
C TYR A 302 10.17 12.25 -5.23
N ARG A 303 10.38 10.94 -5.16
CA ARG A 303 11.72 10.35 -5.26
C ARG A 303 12.36 10.72 -6.61
N VAL A 304 13.60 11.18 -6.56
CA VAL A 304 14.48 11.45 -7.71
C VAL A 304 15.46 10.28 -7.80
N ASN A 305 15.56 9.68 -8.99
CA ASN A 305 16.53 8.62 -9.27
C ASN A 305 17.96 9.14 -9.28
#